data_AF-A0A1X4NCG4-F1
#
_entry.id   AF-A0A1X4NCG4-F1
#
_cell.length_a   1.000
_cell.length_b   1.000
_cell.length_c   1.000
_cell.angle_alpha   90.00
_cell.angle_beta   90.00
_cell.angle_gamma   90.00
#
_symmetry.space_group_name_H-M   'P 1'
#
loop_
_entity.id
_entity.type
_entity.pdbx_description
1 polymer ?
#
loop_
_entity_poly.entity_id
_entity_poly.type
_entity_poly.pdbx_seq_one_letter_code
_entity_poly.pdbx_strand_id
1 'polypeptide(L)'
;MAEVLSFFDQTMSRGWVLFIRFLIFSGSAALVNFLTGQLLYGVFGLIDGTQYAISVATAFLLGMLVSYTLHRRFTFPPSGRRRREEIRVFFFVSIGGLLLTTSIAQSLFTGAAGALTTVSRHLPVQLQPETLAHLVAIGLTAFYSFFAHRDLSFRRTPTPLQTQSADTHK
;
A
#
# COMPACT_ATOMS: atom_id res chain seq x y z
N MET A 1 -29.60 -2.40 22.19
CA MET A 1 -28.99 -3.33 21.19
C MET A 1 -28.99 -2.77 19.78
N ALA A 2 -30.10 -2.18 19.28
CA ALA A 2 -30.18 -1.62 17.93
C ALA A 2 -29.17 -0.48 17.64
N GLU A 3 -28.95 0.46 18.57
CA GLU A 3 -27.93 1.52 18.42
C GLU A 3 -26.49 0.99 18.41
N VAL A 4 -26.22 -0.06 19.17
CA VAL A 4 -24.90 -0.69 19.20
C VAL A 4 -24.64 -1.35 17.84
N LEU A 5 -25.63 -2.07 17.30
CA LEU A 5 -25.54 -2.69 15.99
C LEU A 5 -25.42 -1.66 14.86
N SER A 6 -26.17 -0.54 14.91
CA SER A 6 -26.08 0.52 13.89
C SER A 6 -24.75 1.29 13.96
N PHE A 7 -24.22 1.49 15.17
CA PHE A 7 -22.88 2.05 15.36
C PHE A 7 -21.80 1.11 14.80
N PHE A 8 -21.86 -0.19 15.11
CA PHE A 8 -20.93 -1.16 14.53
C PHE A 8 -21.03 -1.21 13.00
N ASP A 9 -22.25 -1.22 12.44
CA ASP A 9 -22.48 -1.23 11.01
C ASP A 9 -21.94 0.04 10.31
N GLN A 10 -22.17 1.23 10.89
CA GLN A 10 -21.59 2.49 10.37
C GLN A 10 -20.07 2.53 10.45
N THR A 11 -19.48 2.00 11.52
CA THR A 11 -18.03 2.05 11.72
C THR A 11 -17.32 1.02 10.83
N MET A 12 -17.91 -0.17 10.70
CA MET A 12 -17.42 -1.27 9.86
C MET A 12 -17.56 -0.92 8.38
N SER A 13 -18.71 -0.37 7.94
CA SER A 13 -18.93 0.06 6.55
C SER A 13 -17.98 1.18 6.14
N ARG A 14 -17.70 2.15 7.02
CA ARG A 14 -16.68 3.19 6.77
C ARG A 14 -15.29 2.60 6.61
N GLY A 15 -14.90 1.66 7.46
CA GLY A 15 -13.60 0.97 7.35
C GLY A 15 -13.46 0.16 6.06
N TRP A 16 -14.49 -0.59 5.68
CA TRP A 16 -14.53 -1.39 4.46
C TRP A 16 -14.45 -0.54 3.18
N VAL A 17 -15.17 0.59 3.13
CA VAL A 17 -15.10 1.51 1.99
C VAL A 17 -13.69 2.08 1.83
N LEU A 18 -13.01 2.41 2.94
CA LEU A 18 -11.62 2.87 2.90
C LEU A 18 -10.67 1.78 2.40
N PHE A 19 -10.86 0.54 2.84
CA PHE A 19 -10.04 -0.59 2.38
C PHE A 19 -10.24 -0.88 0.89
N ILE A 20 -11.48 -0.88 0.40
CA ILE A 20 -11.76 -1.08 -1.04
C ILE A 20 -11.14 0.06 -1.87
N ARG A 21 -11.29 1.31 -1.43
CA ARG A 21 -10.62 2.45 -2.10
C ARG A 21 -9.11 2.30 -2.09
N PHE A 22 -8.54 1.90 -0.95
CA PHE A 22 -7.11 1.62 -0.84
C PHE A 22 -6.66 0.54 -1.84
N LEU A 23 -7.40 -0.56 -1.98
CA LEU A 23 -7.09 -1.61 -2.95
C LEU A 23 -7.18 -1.10 -4.40
N ILE A 24 -8.23 -0.35 -4.75
CA ILE A 24 -8.42 0.19 -6.10
C ILE A 24 -7.27 1.14 -6.47
N PHE A 25 -6.91 2.06 -5.57
CA PHE A 25 -5.87 3.05 -5.83
C PHE A 25 -4.46 2.45 -5.75
N SER A 26 -4.21 1.51 -4.83
CA SER A 26 -2.95 0.76 -4.80
C SER A 26 -2.79 -0.10 -6.05
N GLY A 27 -3.85 -0.77 -6.50
CA GLY A 27 -3.86 -1.54 -7.74
C GLY A 27 -3.64 -0.66 -8.97
N SER A 28 -4.25 0.53 -9.02
CA SER A 28 -4.04 1.51 -10.08
C SER A 28 -2.59 2.01 -10.11
N ALA A 29 -2.01 2.28 -8.95
CA ALA A 29 -0.60 2.66 -8.83
C ALA A 29 0.35 1.53 -9.26
N ALA A 30 0.04 0.28 -8.90
CA ALA A 30 0.78 -0.89 -9.33
C ALA A 30 0.70 -1.07 -10.85
N LEU A 31 -0.46 -0.80 -11.45
CA LEU A 31 -0.63 -0.80 -12.90
C LEU A 31 0.23 0.29 -13.57
N VAL A 32 0.25 1.51 -13.03
CA VAL A 32 1.14 2.58 -13.54
C VAL A 32 2.60 2.17 -13.44
N ASN A 33 3.04 1.61 -12.31
CA ASN A 33 4.39 1.08 -12.15
C ASN A 33 4.71 0.03 -13.23
N PHE A 34 3.85 -0.97 -13.40
CA PHE A 34 4.04 -2.03 -14.38
C PHE A 34 4.10 -1.48 -15.81
N LEU A 35 3.15 -0.64 -16.21
CA LEU A 35 3.09 -0.06 -17.55
C LEU A 35 4.30 0.84 -17.83
N THR A 36 4.74 1.62 -16.84
CA THR A 36 5.94 2.46 -16.98
C THR A 36 7.17 1.58 -17.19
N GLY A 37 7.30 0.48 -16.43
CA GLY A 37 8.38 -0.48 -16.61
C GLY A 37 8.37 -1.07 -18.03
N GLN A 38 7.24 -1.62 -18.45
CA GLN A 38 7.06 -2.19 -19.80
C GLN A 38 7.39 -1.18 -20.91
N LEU A 39 7.02 0.08 -20.73
CA LEU A 39 7.38 1.16 -21.65
C LEU A 39 8.90 1.39 -21.69
N LEU A 40 9.55 1.50 -20.53
CA LEU A 40 10.99 1.80 -20.42
C LEU A 40 11.89 0.66 -20.93
N TYR A 41 11.77 -0.54 -20.38
CA TYR A 41 12.64 -1.65 -20.82
C TYR A 41 12.10 -2.38 -22.05
N GLY A 42 10.78 -2.36 -22.30
CA GLY A 42 10.17 -3.10 -23.42
C GLY A 42 10.06 -2.27 -24.70
N VAL A 43 9.65 -1.00 -24.61
CA VAL A 43 9.48 -0.13 -25.79
C VAL A 43 10.73 0.70 -26.06
N PHE A 44 11.31 1.32 -25.04
CA PHE A 44 12.52 2.13 -25.19
C PHE A 44 13.82 1.31 -25.16
N GLY A 45 13.74 0.01 -24.84
CA GLY A 45 14.89 -0.90 -24.88
C GLY A 45 15.93 -0.66 -23.79
N LEU A 46 15.58 0.00 -22.67
CA LEU A 46 16.48 0.20 -21.53
C LEU A 46 16.65 -1.09 -20.72
N ILE A 47 17.24 -2.12 -21.34
CA ILE A 47 17.35 -3.47 -20.79
C ILE A 47 18.77 -3.84 -20.33
N ASP A 48 19.78 -3.07 -20.74
CA ASP A 48 21.18 -3.41 -20.44
C ASP A 48 21.56 -3.00 -19.02
N GLY A 49 21.78 -3.99 -18.14
CA GLY A 49 22.39 -3.83 -16.83
C GLY A 49 21.85 -2.64 -16.01
N THR A 50 22.63 -1.55 -15.96
CA THR A 50 22.26 -0.33 -15.24
C THR A 50 20.99 0.34 -15.77
N GLN A 51 20.71 0.24 -17.07
CA GLN A 51 19.51 0.80 -17.69
C GLN A 51 18.24 0.09 -17.22
N TYR A 52 18.30 -1.23 -17.03
CA TYR A 52 17.18 -1.98 -16.50
C TYR A 52 16.88 -1.57 -15.05
N ALA A 53 17.94 -1.45 -14.23
CA ALA A 53 17.79 -0.97 -12.86
C ALA A 53 17.18 0.44 -12.80
N ILE A 54 17.60 1.36 -13.68
CA ILE A 54 17.02 2.70 -13.80
C ILE A 54 15.55 2.60 -14.21
N SER A 55 15.20 1.78 -15.19
CA SER A 55 13.83 1.59 -15.66
C SER A 55 12.90 1.13 -14.54
N VAL A 56 13.32 0.13 -13.77
CA VAL A 56 12.57 -0.39 -12.62
C VAL A 56 12.46 0.67 -11.52
N ALA A 57 13.53 1.41 -11.22
CA ALA A 57 13.50 2.47 -10.22
C ALA A 57 12.55 3.61 -10.62
N THR A 58 12.60 4.05 -11.88
CA THR A 58 11.72 5.10 -12.41
C THR A 58 10.25 4.67 -12.39
N ALA A 59 9.96 3.45 -12.82
CA ALA A 59 8.63 2.85 -12.71
C ALA A 59 8.12 2.86 -11.26
N PHE A 60 8.96 2.44 -10.31
CA PHE A 60 8.61 2.39 -8.90
C PHE A 60 8.33 3.78 -8.33
N LEU A 61 9.16 4.78 -8.65
CA LEU A 61 8.96 6.15 -8.21
C LEU A 61 7.66 6.76 -8.76
N LEU A 62 7.34 6.50 -10.03
CA LEU A 62 6.09 6.97 -10.64
C LEU A 62 4.87 6.28 -10.03
N GLY A 63 4.90 4.96 -9.86
CA GLY A 63 3.85 4.23 -9.16
C GLY A 63 3.65 4.75 -7.75
N MET A 64 4.73 4.99 -7.00
CA MET A 64 4.66 5.53 -5.65
C MET A 64 4.07 6.95 -5.61
N LEU A 65 4.43 7.81 -6.57
CA LEU A 65 3.89 9.16 -6.68
C LEU A 65 2.37 9.12 -6.94
N VAL A 66 1.93 8.26 -7.85
CA VAL A 66 0.49 8.02 -8.12
C VAL A 66 -0.21 7.49 -6.87
N SER A 67 0.38 6.51 -6.19
CA SER A 67 -0.17 5.94 -4.95
C SER A 67 -0.36 7.02 -3.87
N TYR A 68 0.68 7.83 -3.63
CA TYR A 68 0.62 8.92 -2.64
C TYR A 68 -0.48 9.94 -2.99
N THR A 69 -0.53 10.38 -4.25
CA THR A 69 -1.50 11.41 -4.68
C THR A 69 -2.94 10.90 -4.59
N LEU A 70 -3.20 9.66 -5.01
CA LEU A 70 -4.53 9.03 -4.91
C LEU A 70 -4.95 8.83 -3.46
N HIS A 71 -4.07 8.26 -2.63
CA HIS A 71 -4.39 7.98 -1.23
C HIS A 71 -4.63 9.24 -0.42
N ARG A 72 -3.83 10.29 -0.62
CA ARG A 72 -4.03 11.57 0.05
C ARG A 72 -5.31 12.27 -0.38
N ARG A 73 -5.73 12.12 -1.64
CA ARG A 73 -6.91 12.83 -2.18
C ARG A 73 -8.22 12.10 -1.92
N PHE A 74 -8.22 10.76 -1.97
CA PHE A 74 -9.44 9.97 -2.04
C PHE A 74 -9.60 8.93 -0.91
N THR A 75 -8.50 8.48 -0.30
CA THR A 75 -8.53 7.42 0.72
C THR A 75 -8.44 8.01 2.13
N PHE A 76 -7.38 8.75 2.43
CA PHE A 76 -7.10 9.22 3.79
C PHE A 76 -7.23 10.74 3.89
N PRO A 77 -7.92 11.25 4.94
CA PRO A 77 -7.94 12.69 5.18
C PRO A 77 -6.52 13.22 5.48
N PRO A 78 -6.21 14.49 5.15
CA PRO A 78 -4.88 15.07 5.35
C PRO A 78 -4.42 14.95 6.81
N SER A 79 -3.16 14.57 7.01
CA SER A 79 -2.57 14.32 8.34
C SER A 79 -2.44 15.58 9.23
N GLY A 80 -2.49 16.77 8.63
CA GLY A 80 -2.17 18.04 9.28
C GLY A 80 -0.66 18.33 9.39
N ARG A 81 0.21 17.38 8.99
CA ARG A 81 1.67 17.53 9.01
C ARG A 81 2.17 18.31 7.79
N ARG A 82 3.43 18.78 7.85
CA ARG A 82 4.11 19.36 6.68
C ARG A 82 4.22 18.29 5.58
N ARG A 83 3.92 18.65 4.33
CA ARG A 83 3.95 17.73 3.16
C ARG A 83 5.20 16.85 3.08
N ARG A 84 6.38 17.43 3.36
CA ARG A 84 7.66 16.71 3.30
C ARG A 84 7.81 15.61 4.38
N GLU A 85 7.13 15.74 5.51
CA GLU A 85 7.14 14.72 6.56
C GLU A 85 6.20 13.57 6.20
N GLU A 86 5.01 13.90 5.71
CA GLU A 86 4.03 12.91 5.24
C GLU A 86 4.58 12.04 4.11
N ILE A 87 5.21 12.65 3.10
CA ILE A 87 5.85 11.92 1.98
C ILE A 87 6.97 11.01 2.50
N ARG A 88 7.79 11.47 3.46
CA ARG A 88 8.87 10.65 4.02
C ARG A 88 8.32 9.43 4.76
N VAL A 89 7.32 9.61 5.63
CA VAL A 89 6.70 8.48 6.34
C VAL A 89 6.03 7.53 5.35
N PHE A 90 5.31 8.06 4.35
CA PHE A 90 4.71 7.25 3.29
C PHE A 90 5.76 6.41 2.57
N PHE A 91 6.86 7.04 2.14
CA PHE A 91 7.97 6.38 1.45
C PHE A 91 8.56 5.22 2.27
N PHE A 92 8.87 5.44 3.54
CA PHE A 92 9.41 4.39 4.41
C PHE A 92 8.42 3.24 4.64
N VAL A 93 7.13 3.55 4.83
CA VAL A 93 6.09 2.52 4.95
C VAL A 93 5.94 1.73 3.65
N SER A 94 6.02 2.39 2.49
CA SER A 94 5.96 1.73 1.19
C SER A 94 7.17 0.82 0.94
N ILE A 95 8.38 1.24 1.32
CA ILE A 95 9.57 0.38 1.26
C ILE A 95 9.42 -0.81 2.21
N GLY A 96 8.94 -0.58 3.44
CA GLY A 96 8.68 -1.67 4.39
C GLY A 96 7.67 -2.68 3.84
N GLY A 97 6.59 -2.21 3.22
CA GLY A 97 5.63 -3.05 2.51
C GLY A 97 6.28 -3.83 1.36
N LEU A 98 7.07 -3.18 0.50
CA LEU A 98 7.79 -3.84 -0.59
C LEU A 98 8.68 -4.98 -0.07
N LEU A 99 9.51 -4.69 0.93
CA LEU A 99 10.40 -5.68 1.55
C LEU A 99 9.62 -6.83 2.18
N LEU A 100 8.49 -6.55 2.82
CA LEU A 100 7.61 -7.56 3.40
C LEU A 100 7.01 -8.45 2.32
N THR A 101 6.45 -7.86 1.24
CA THR A 101 5.90 -8.63 0.11
C THR A 101 6.97 -9.52 -0.51
N THR A 102 8.16 -8.99 -0.80
CA THR A 102 9.23 -9.79 -1.41
C THR A 102 9.71 -10.90 -0.49
N SER A 103 9.85 -10.63 0.81
CA SER A 103 10.31 -11.63 1.78
C SER A 103 9.28 -12.74 1.98
N ILE A 104 8.00 -12.40 2.09
CA ILE A 104 6.90 -13.39 2.20
C ILE A 104 6.82 -14.21 0.91
N ALA A 105 6.83 -13.56 -0.26
CA ALA A 105 6.77 -14.26 -1.55
C ALA A 105 7.93 -15.25 -1.70
N GLN A 106 9.16 -14.82 -1.39
CA GLN A 106 10.34 -15.67 -1.46
C GLN A 106 10.24 -16.84 -0.48
N SER A 107 9.82 -16.58 0.77
CA SER A 107 9.71 -17.63 1.79
C SER A 107 8.63 -18.66 1.47
N LEU A 108 7.49 -18.21 0.91
CA LEU A 108 6.43 -19.12 0.46
C LEU A 108 6.89 -19.94 -0.74
N PHE A 109 7.59 -19.32 -1.70
CA PHE A 109 8.08 -20.02 -2.86
C PHE A 109 9.11 -21.09 -2.48
N THR A 110 10.12 -20.76 -1.67
CA THR A 110 11.15 -21.74 -1.28
C THR A 110 10.66 -22.77 -0.26
N GLY A 111 9.80 -22.38 0.68
CA GLY A 111 9.35 -23.25 1.78
C GLY A 111 8.07 -24.04 1.52
N ALA A 112 7.22 -23.59 0.58
CA ALA A 112 5.88 -24.14 0.39
C ALA A 112 5.48 -24.36 -1.09
N ALA A 113 6.44 -24.35 -2.03
CA ALA A 113 6.16 -24.59 -3.47
C ALA A 113 5.33 -25.86 -3.73
N GLY A 114 5.59 -26.96 -3.01
CA GLY A 114 4.82 -28.20 -3.16
C GLY A 114 3.34 -28.06 -2.77
N ALA A 115 3.06 -27.34 -1.69
CA ALA A 115 1.69 -27.04 -1.27
C ALA A 115 1.00 -26.10 -2.26
N LEU A 116 1.70 -25.05 -2.72
CA LEU A 116 1.19 -24.11 -3.73
C LEU A 116 0.85 -24.80 -5.06
N THR A 117 1.68 -25.75 -5.49
CA THR A 117 1.43 -26.55 -6.70
C THR A 117 0.15 -27.38 -6.54
N THR A 118 -0.05 -27.99 -5.37
CA THR A 118 -1.27 -28.75 -5.07
C THR A 118 -2.51 -27.85 -5.10
N VAL A 119 -2.44 -26.68 -4.45
CA VAL A 119 -3.51 -25.68 -4.48
C VAL A 119 -3.81 -25.24 -5.91
N SER A 120 -2.77 -25.00 -6.73
CA SER A 120 -2.96 -24.61 -8.13
C SER A 120 -3.76 -25.61 -8.95
N ARG A 121 -3.68 -26.92 -8.66
CA ARG A 121 -4.43 -27.94 -9.40
C ARG A 121 -5.93 -27.88 -9.15
N HIS A 122 -6.35 -27.29 -8.03
CA HIS A 122 -7.75 -27.13 -7.66
C HIS A 122 -8.34 -25.80 -8.14
N LEU A 123 -7.52 -24.90 -8.67
CA LEU A 123 -7.99 -23.63 -9.22
C LEU A 123 -8.44 -23.80 -10.68
N PRO A 124 -9.45 -23.04 -11.12
CA PRO A 124 -9.90 -23.06 -12.53
C PRO A 124 -8.83 -22.55 -13.50
N VAL A 125 -7.88 -21.75 -13.00
CA VAL A 125 -6.73 -21.25 -13.74
C VAL A 125 -5.47 -21.84 -13.09
N GLN A 126 -4.68 -22.55 -13.89
CA GLN A 126 -3.40 -23.12 -13.45
C GLN A 126 -2.38 -21.99 -13.32
N LEU A 127 -2.10 -21.59 -12.09
CA LEU A 127 -1.15 -20.53 -11.77
C LEU A 127 0.18 -21.17 -11.37
N GLN A 128 1.27 -20.60 -11.87
CA GLN A 128 2.60 -21.04 -11.45
C GLN A 128 2.79 -20.81 -9.93
N PRO A 129 3.48 -21.70 -9.20
CA PRO A 129 3.69 -21.56 -7.75
C PRO A 129 4.29 -20.21 -7.34
N GLU A 130 5.18 -19.66 -8.17
CA GLU A 130 5.78 -18.33 -8.04
C GLU A 130 4.70 -17.25 -8.03
N THR A 131 3.74 -17.34 -8.97
CA THR A 131 2.63 -16.41 -9.09
C THR A 131 1.70 -16.50 -7.87
N LEU A 132 1.40 -17.72 -7.42
CA LEU A 132 0.58 -17.94 -6.22
C LEU A 132 1.26 -17.40 -4.96
N ALA A 133 2.55 -17.69 -4.76
CA ALA A 133 3.32 -17.17 -3.64
C ALA A 133 3.29 -15.63 -3.62
N HIS A 134 3.48 -15.03 -4.80
CA HIS A 134 3.46 -13.58 -4.95
C HIS A 134 2.07 -12.99 -4.66
N LEU A 135 1.00 -13.58 -5.19
CA LEU A 135 -0.38 -13.14 -4.94
C LEU A 135 -0.76 -13.21 -3.46
N VAL A 136 -0.40 -14.29 -2.77
CA VAL A 136 -0.62 -14.43 -1.33
C VAL A 136 0.16 -13.37 -0.57
N ALA A 137 1.42 -13.14 -0.93
CA ALA A 137 2.25 -12.11 -0.32
C ALA A 137 1.68 -10.70 -0.53
N ILE A 138 1.19 -10.37 -1.73
CA ILE A 138 0.50 -9.10 -2.01
C ILE A 138 -0.74 -8.97 -1.13
N GLY A 139 -1.55 -10.02 -1.03
CA GLY A 139 -2.78 -10.02 -0.21
C GLY A 139 -2.47 -9.72 1.26
N LEU A 140 -1.55 -10.48 1.87
CA LEU A 140 -1.13 -10.28 3.25
C LEU A 140 -0.52 -8.89 3.47
N THR A 141 0.32 -8.44 2.55
CA THR A 141 0.95 -7.13 2.67
C THR A 141 -0.04 -6.00 2.48
N ALA A 142 -1.06 -6.15 1.64
CA ALA A 142 -2.09 -5.13 1.47
C ALA A 142 -2.83 -4.82 2.78
N PHE A 143 -3.12 -5.85 3.59
CA PHE A 143 -3.65 -5.66 4.94
C PHE A 143 -2.68 -4.87 5.81
N TYR A 144 -1.41 -5.30 5.87
CA TYR A 144 -0.38 -4.58 6.62
C TYR A 144 -0.26 -3.11 6.18
N SER A 145 -0.13 -2.85 4.87
CA SER A 145 0.04 -1.52 4.31
C SER A 145 -1.17 -0.63 4.54
N PHE A 146 -2.39 -1.18 4.54
CA PHE A 146 -3.60 -0.44 4.89
C PHE A 146 -3.51 0.12 6.31
N PHE A 147 -3.20 -0.73 7.30
CA PHE A 147 -3.06 -0.29 8.69
C PHE A 147 -1.87 0.64 8.88
N ALA A 148 -0.72 0.33 8.27
CA ALA A 148 0.48 1.14 8.39
C ALA A 148 0.28 2.57 7.82
N HIS A 149 -0.36 2.71 6.65
CA HIS A 149 -0.62 4.04 6.11
C HIS A 149 -1.71 4.78 6.89
N ARG A 150 -2.76 4.09 7.34
CA ARG A 150 -3.81 4.66 8.18
C ARG A 150 -3.25 5.23 9.48
N ASP A 151 -2.42 4.46 10.18
CA ASP A 151 -2.03 4.74 11.57
C ASP A 151 -0.68 5.48 11.68
N LEU A 152 0.18 5.42 10.65
CA LEU A 152 1.48 6.10 10.64
C LEU A 152 1.52 7.26 9.63
N SER A 153 1.18 7.01 8.36
CA SER A 153 1.33 8.02 7.30
C SER A 153 0.30 9.14 7.41
N PHE A 154 -0.94 8.81 7.76
CA PHE A 154 -2.04 9.79 7.81
C PHE A 154 -2.59 10.03 9.22
N ARG A 155 -1.81 9.70 10.26
CA ARG A 155 -2.18 9.99 11.64
C ARG A 155 -2.35 11.49 11.83
N ARG A 156 -3.52 11.91 12.29
CA ARG A 156 -3.81 13.30 12.64
C ARG A 156 -2.92 13.73 13.81
N THR A 157 -2.23 14.85 13.66
CA THR A 157 -1.60 15.50 14.81
C THR A 157 -2.72 16.03 15.73
N PRO A 158 -2.72 15.69 17.03
CA PRO A 158 -3.65 16.30 17.98
C PRO A 158 -3.47 17.81 17.94
N THR A 159 -4.56 18.56 17.72
CA THR A 159 -4.58 20.01 17.93
C THR A 159 -4.06 20.26 19.35
N PRO A 160 -2.99 21.08 19.54
CA PRO A 160 -2.62 21.49 20.88
C PRO A 160 -3.86 22.13 21.50
N LEU A 161 -4.35 21.56 22.61
CA LEU A 161 -5.38 22.23 23.39
C LEU A 161 -4.86 23.64 23.64
N GLN A 162 -5.61 24.64 23.19
CA GLN A 162 -5.35 26.01 23.56
C GLN A 162 -5.42 26.04 25.10
N THR A 163 -4.26 26.05 25.76
CA THR A 163 -4.11 26.55 27.12
C THR A 163 -4.33 28.06 27.04
N GLN A 164 -5.57 28.45 26.78
CA GLN A 164 -6.01 29.82 26.73
C GLN A 164 -6.28 30.28 28.16
N SER A 165 -5.44 31.20 28.62
CA SER A 165 -5.77 32.29 29.56
C SER A 165 -6.42 31.93 30.90
N ALA A 166 -5.59 31.65 31.91
CA ALA A 166 -5.95 31.85 33.32
C ALA A 166 -4.99 32.81 34.06
N ASP A 167 -4.17 33.58 33.32
CA ASP A 167 -3.24 34.56 33.88
C ASP A 167 -3.55 35.97 33.37
N THR A 168 -4.73 36.51 33.66
CA THR A 168 -4.94 37.97 33.66
C THR A 168 -6.11 38.38 34.56
N HIS A 169 -5.93 38.21 35.87
CA HIS A 169 -6.58 39.04 36.88
C HIS A 169 -5.65 39.09 38.10
N LYS A 170 -4.72 40.05 38.08
CA LYS A 170 -4.08 40.62 39.26
C LYS A 170 -4.23 42.12 39.18
#